data_AF-A0AAU1EWW0-F1
#
_entry.id   AF-A0AAU1EWW0-F1
#
_cell.length_a   1.000
_cell.length_b   1.000
_cell.length_c   1.000
_cell.angle_alpha   90.00
_cell.angle_beta   90.00
_cell.angle_gamma   90.00
#
_symmetry.space_group_name_H-M   'P 1'
#
loop_
_entity.id
_entity.type
_entity.pdbx_description
1 polymer ?
#
loop_
_entity_poly.entity_id
_entity_poly.type
_entity_poly.pdbx_seq_one_letter_code
_entity_poly.pdbx_strand_id
1 'polypeptide(L)'
;MSIRHGLLALLEHGPRYGSQLRTEFESRTGATWPLNVGQVYTTLSRLERDGMVAQNGEDGAGHALYVITEAGHTELRNWFATPVDRSSPPRDELAIKLAMAVGAPGVDIRNVIQSQRHHTVKAMQDYTRLKAQALAAIESGGSAERDDVAWLLVLEQLIFQTEAEARWLDHCEVRLIRLSATANRGAERPTAASLIGSPGQPASSSAQGRSAPPT
;
A
#
# COMPACT_ATOMS: atom_id res chain seq x y z
N MET A 1 3.83 13.40 0.11
CA MET A 1 3.52 14.69 -0.56
C MET A 1 2.69 15.55 0.38
N SER A 2 2.96 16.85 0.45
CA SER A 2 2.37 17.70 1.48
C SER A 2 1.26 18.58 0.90
N ILE A 3 0.13 18.64 1.62
CA ILE A 3 -1.03 19.50 1.30
C ILE A 3 -0.61 20.95 1.02
N ARG A 4 0.40 21.43 1.77
CA ARG A 4 1.09 22.72 1.61
C ARG A 4 1.46 23.03 0.14
N HIS A 5 2.09 22.10 -0.57
CA HIS A 5 2.49 22.32 -1.98
C HIS A 5 1.27 22.37 -2.92
N GLY A 6 0.23 21.56 -2.64
CA GLY A 6 -1.05 21.64 -3.35
C GLY A 6 -1.76 22.98 -3.15
N LEU A 7 -1.77 23.52 -1.93
CA LEU A 7 -2.33 24.84 -1.65
C LEU A 7 -1.55 25.96 -2.35
N LEU A 8 -0.21 25.89 -2.38
CA LEU A 8 0.62 26.84 -3.14
C LEU A 8 0.30 26.80 -4.64
N ALA A 9 0.19 25.62 -5.24
CA ALA A 9 -0.15 25.46 -6.67
C ALA A 9 -1.55 26.00 -7.02
N LEU A 10 -2.51 25.92 -6.09
CA LEU A 10 -3.83 26.52 -6.26
C LEU A 10 -3.79 28.06 -6.13
N LEU A 11 -2.96 28.60 -5.22
CA LEU A 11 -2.80 30.04 -5.00
C LEU A 11 -2.00 30.74 -6.12
N GLU A 12 -1.19 30.03 -6.88
CA GLU A 12 -0.51 30.54 -8.08
C GLU A 12 -1.48 31.11 -9.13
N HIS A 13 -2.75 30.67 -9.11
CA HIS A 13 -3.78 31.12 -10.03
C HIS A 13 -4.54 32.38 -9.54
N GLY A 14 -4.21 32.91 -8.35
CA GLY A 14 -4.77 34.15 -7.79
C GLY A 14 -5.26 34.03 -6.34
N PRO A 15 -5.80 35.14 -5.77
CA PRO A 15 -6.26 35.19 -4.38
C PRO A 15 -7.44 34.26 -4.11
N ARG A 16 -7.40 33.49 -3.02
CA ARG A 16 -8.45 32.49 -2.68
C ARG A 16 -8.64 32.35 -1.17
N TYR A 17 -9.86 32.04 -0.75
CA TYR A 17 -10.19 31.71 0.64
C TYR A 17 -10.14 30.20 0.92
N GLY A 18 -10.08 29.81 2.20
CA GLY A 18 -9.76 28.43 2.60
C GLY A 18 -10.74 27.36 2.14
N SER A 19 -12.05 27.63 2.11
CA SER A 19 -13.05 26.68 1.59
C SER A 19 -13.01 26.54 0.07
N GLN A 20 -12.67 27.59 -0.69
CA GLN A 20 -12.43 27.47 -2.13
C GLN A 20 -11.22 26.57 -2.41
N LEU A 21 -10.11 26.78 -1.69
CA LEU A 21 -8.90 25.95 -1.82
C LEU A 21 -9.18 24.48 -1.50
N ARG A 22 -10.04 24.20 -0.52
CA ARG A 22 -10.53 22.84 -0.24
C ARG A 22 -11.25 22.25 -1.46
N THR A 23 -12.26 22.93 -1.98
CA THR A 23 -13.09 22.44 -3.08
C THR A 23 -12.26 22.15 -4.33
N GLU A 24 -11.36 23.06 -4.71
CA GLU A 24 -10.50 22.86 -5.89
C GLU A 24 -9.43 21.78 -5.68
N PHE A 25 -8.95 21.58 -4.45
CA PHE A 25 -8.08 20.44 -4.12
C PHE A 25 -8.83 19.10 -4.21
N GLU A 26 -10.05 19.02 -3.66
CA GLU A 26 -10.89 17.82 -3.73
C GLU A 26 -11.31 17.52 -5.17
N SER A 27 -11.63 18.53 -5.98
CA SER A 27 -11.92 18.45 -7.42
C SER A 27 -10.79 17.74 -8.18
N ARG A 28 -9.56 18.29 -8.12
CA ARG A 28 -8.37 17.74 -8.81
C ARG A 28 -7.90 16.37 -8.32
N THR A 29 -8.42 15.90 -7.18
CA THR A 29 -8.01 14.63 -6.55
C THR A 29 -9.16 13.64 -6.39
N GLY A 30 -10.35 13.96 -6.92
CA GLY A 30 -11.56 13.14 -6.80
C GLY A 30 -11.92 12.78 -5.36
N ALA A 31 -11.58 13.66 -4.40
CA ALA A 31 -11.64 13.42 -2.95
C ALA A 31 -10.90 12.15 -2.45
N THR A 32 -9.99 11.56 -3.25
CA THR A 32 -9.14 10.42 -2.85
C THR A 32 -8.29 10.74 -1.63
N TRP A 33 -7.86 12.00 -1.51
CA TRP A 33 -7.21 12.54 -0.33
C TRP A 33 -8.14 13.59 0.29
N PRO A 34 -9.10 13.18 1.14
CA PRO A 34 -10.08 14.09 1.72
C PRO A 34 -9.37 15.12 2.59
N LEU A 35 -9.68 16.40 2.36
CA LEU A 35 -8.99 17.52 3.00
C LEU A 35 -10.00 18.31 3.82
N ASN A 36 -9.95 18.21 5.15
CA ASN A 36 -10.90 18.95 5.98
C ASN A 36 -10.52 20.44 6.05
N VAL A 37 -11.51 21.31 6.23
CA VAL A 37 -11.29 22.77 6.20
C VAL A 37 -10.34 23.26 7.31
N GLY A 38 -10.32 22.58 8.46
CA GLY A 38 -9.38 22.88 9.56
C GLY A 38 -7.92 22.57 9.20
N GLN A 39 -7.68 21.50 8.43
CA GLN A 39 -6.35 21.20 7.88
C GLN A 39 -5.92 22.25 6.85
N VAL A 40 -6.83 22.79 6.03
CA VAL A 40 -6.51 23.89 5.11
C VAL A 40 -6.03 25.10 5.90
N TYR A 41 -6.84 25.61 6.85
CA TYR A 41 -6.44 26.78 7.63
C TYR A 41 -5.17 26.54 8.47
N THR A 42 -5.02 25.37 9.10
CA THR A 42 -3.78 25.00 9.82
C THR A 42 -2.56 24.99 8.90
N THR A 43 -2.73 24.63 7.63
CA THR A 43 -1.64 24.63 6.64
C THR A 43 -1.36 26.03 6.11
N LEU A 44 -2.39 26.85 5.89
CA LEU A 44 -2.26 28.26 5.51
C LEU A 44 -1.54 29.07 6.59
N SER A 45 -1.92 28.95 7.87
CA SER A 45 -1.22 29.65 8.97
C SER A 45 0.25 29.23 9.11
N ARG A 46 0.61 28.00 8.73
CA ARG A 46 2.02 27.56 8.67
C ARG A 46 2.74 28.16 7.48
N LEU A 47 2.13 28.14 6.29
CA LEU A 47 2.65 28.79 5.09
C LEU A 47 2.87 30.30 5.29
N GLU A 48 1.96 30.96 6.00
CA GLU A 48 2.03 32.39 6.30
C GLU A 48 3.15 32.71 7.28
N ARG A 49 3.24 31.95 8.38
CA ARG A 49 4.36 32.02 9.33
C ARG A 49 5.71 31.75 8.67
N ASP A 50 5.75 30.85 7.68
CA ASP A 50 6.94 30.52 6.89
C ASP A 50 7.18 31.53 5.74
N GLY A 51 6.36 32.59 5.62
CA GLY A 51 6.51 33.69 4.66
C GLY A 51 6.12 33.36 3.21
N MET A 52 5.48 32.21 2.97
CA MET A 52 5.18 31.66 1.64
C MET A 52 3.80 32.01 1.09
N VAL A 53 2.87 32.40 1.97
CA VAL A 53 1.60 33.05 1.62
C VAL A 53 1.41 34.26 2.53
N ALA A 54 0.49 35.16 2.16
CA ALA A 54 0.04 36.25 3.01
C ALA A 54 -1.46 36.44 2.84
N GLN A 55 -2.16 36.88 3.89
CA GLN A 55 -3.52 37.41 3.75
C GLN A 55 -3.50 38.73 2.95
N ASN A 56 -4.36 38.84 1.93
CA ASN A 56 -4.52 40.02 1.09
C ASN A 56 -6.00 40.43 1.02
N GLY A 57 -6.49 40.99 2.12
CA GLY A 57 -7.88 41.44 2.25
C GLY A 57 -8.88 40.31 2.50
N GLU A 58 -10.14 40.60 2.16
CA GLU A 58 -11.30 39.74 2.37
C GLU A 58 -12.18 39.74 1.11
N ASP A 59 -12.97 38.69 0.92
CA ASP A 59 -14.00 38.66 -0.13
C ASP A 59 -15.26 39.48 0.27
N GLY A 60 -16.24 39.55 -0.63
CA GLY A 60 -17.49 40.27 -0.38
C GLY A 60 -18.37 39.70 0.75
N ALA A 61 -17.96 38.60 1.39
CA ALA A 61 -18.61 37.97 2.54
C ALA A 61 -17.74 37.98 3.81
N GLY A 62 -16.56 38.63 3.79
CA GLY A 62 -15.64 38.73 4.93
C GLY A 62 -14.71 37.52 5.10
N HIS A 63 -14.55 36.66 4.09
CA HIS A 63 -13.58 35.56 4.16
C HIS A 63 -12.17 36.06 3.83
N ALA A 64 -11.21 35.76 4.71
CA ALA A 64 -9.79 36.02 4.48
C ALA A 64 -9.30 35.42 3.14
N LEU A 65 -8.81 36.28 2.24
CA LEU A 65 -8.19 35.90 0.98
C LEU A 65 -6.69 35.71 1.20
N TYR A 66 -6.15 34.58 0.75
CA TYR A 66 -4.72 34.29 0.79
C TYR A 66 -4.12 34.45 -0.60
N VAL A 67 -2.86 34.89 -0.67
CA VAL A 67 -2.07 35.04 -1.90
C VAL A 67 -0.68 34.44 -1.67
N ILE A 68 -0.13 33.79 -2.69
CA ILE A 68 1.24 33.25 -2.69
C ILE A 68 2.28 34.38 -2.76
N THR A 69 3.38 34.27 -2.01
CA THR A 69 4.49 35.25 -2.06
C THR A 69 5.59 34.78 -3.02
N GLU A 70 6.58 35.63 -3.31
CA GLU A 70 7.77 35.20 -4.08
C GLU A 70 8.57 34.07 -3.41
N ALA A 71 8.56 34.00 -2.08
CA ALA A 71 9.12 32.85 -1.36
C ALA A 71 8.30 31.58 -1.63
N GLY A 72 6.97 31.68 -1.63
CA GLY A 72 6.06 30.61 -2.00
C GLY A 72 6.21 30.15 -3.46
N HIS A 73 6.32 31.07 -4.42
CA HIS A 73 6.57 30.73 -5.83
C HIS A 73 7.94 30.07 -6.02
N THR A 74 8.97 30.51 -5.29
CA THR A 74 10.31 29.89 -5.34
C THR A 74 10.28 28.46 -4.79
N GLU A 75 9.65 28.26 -3.63
CA GLU A 75 9.39 26.93 -3.06
C GLU A 75 8.60 26.03 -4.03
N LEU A 76 7.55 26.56 -4.66
CA LEU A 76 6.71 25.81 -5.58
C LEU A 76 7.47 25.37 -6.85
N ARG A 77 8.25 26.28 -7.45
CA ARG A 77 9.14 25.96 -8.59
C ARG A 77 10.17 24.89 -8.21
N ASN A 78 10.80 25.03 -7.04
CA ASN A 78 11.76 24.05 -6.53
C ASN A 78 11.11 22.68 -6.33
N TRP A 79 9.89 22.63 -5.79
CA TRP A 79 9.14 21.39 -5.60
C TRP A 79 8.79 20.70 -6.93
N PHE A 80 8.29 21.43 -7.93
CA PHE A 80 8.04 20.87 -9.26
C PHE A 80 9.31 20.37 -9.98
N ALA A 81 10.45 21.02 -9.74
CA ALA A 81 11.73 20.61 -10.31
C ALA A 81 12.41 19.44 -9.56
N THR A 82 12.00 19.15 -8.31
CA THR A 82 12.65 18.14 -7.46
C THR A 82 12.00 16.76 -7.66
N PRO A 83 12.76 15.74 -8.11
CA PRO A 83 12.23 14.38 -8.21
C PRO A 83 11.76 13.83 -6.87
N VAL A 84 10.71 13.00 -6.90
CA VAL A 84 10.25 12.26 -5.71
C VAL A 84 11.29 11.21 -5.35
N ASP A 85 11.87 11.32 -4.15
CA ASP A 85 12.83 10.35 -3.64
C ASP A 85 12.20 8.95 -3.54
N ARG A 86 12.99 7.94 -3.96
CA ARG A 86 12.64 6.52 -3.92
C ARG A 86 13.63 5.69 -3.08
N SER A 87 14.62 6.32 -2.46
CA SER A 87 15.65 5.65 -1.65
C SER A 87 15.08 5.02 -0.37
N SER A 88 14.06 5.65 0.22
CA SER A 88 13.31 5.16 1.39
C SER A 88 11.83 5.04 1.03
N PRO A 89 11.39 3.95 0.36
CA PRO A 89 9.99 3.78 -0.01
C PRO A 89 9.07 3.78 1.22
N PRO A 90 7.81 4.25 1.09
CA PRO A 90 6.82 4.13 2.16
C PRO A 90 6.64 2.68 2.62
N ARG A 91 6.26 2.50 3.89
CA ARG A 91 5.89 1.17 4.40
C ARG A 91 4.61 0.69 3.72
N ASP A 92 4.74 -0.35 2.91
CA ASP A 92 3.61 -1.07 2.33
C ASP A 92 3.01 -2.01 3.39
N GLU A 93 1.78 -1.70 3.83
CA GLU A 93 1.07 -2.45 4.86
C GLU A 93 0.78 -3.89 4.42
N LEU A 94 0.46 -4.10 3.15
CA LEU A 94 0.12 -5.41 2.61
C LEU A 94 1.36 -6.30 2.49
N ALA A 95 2.50 -5.74 2.06
CA ALA A 95 3.79 -6.41 2.08
C ALA A 95 4.18 -6.86 3.49
N ILE A 96 4.01 -5.98 4.49
CA ILE A 96 4.25 -6.32 5.90
C ILE A 96 3.28 -7.41 6.37
N LYS A 97 1.99 -7.29 6.07
CA LYS A 97 0.94 -8.25 6.44
C LYS A 97 1.21 -9.65 5.86
N LEU A 98 1.58 -9.76 4.58
CA LEU A 98 1.94 -11.04 3.97
C LEU A 98 3.25 -11.59 4.53
N ALA A 99 4.25 -10.75 4.79
CA ALA A 99 5.51 -11.18 5.40
C ALA A 99 5.30 -11.75 6.81
N MET A 100 4.47 -11.10 7.64
CA MET A 100 4.14 -11.57 8.99
C MET A 100 3.20 -12.78 9.01
N ALA A 101 2.40 -12.99 7.95
CA ALA A 101 1.58 -14.20 7.81
C ALA A 101 2.40 -15.48 7.54
N VAL A 102 3.64 -15.37 7.04
CA VAL A 102 4.50 -16.53 6.79
C VAL A 102 4.93 -17.16 8.12
N GLY A 103 4.41 -18.37 8.38
CA GLY A 103 4.73 -19.13 9.60
C GLY A 103 3.91 -18.74 10.84
N ALA A 104 2.97 -17.80 10.72
CA ALA A 104 2.05 -17.45 11.81
C ALA A 104 1.07 -18.61 12.11
N PRO A 105 0.99 -19.10 13.36
CA PRO A 105 0.06 -20.17 13.71
C PRO A 105 -1.40 -19.80 13.43
N GLY A 106 -2.14 -20.70 12.77
CA GLY A 106 -3.57 -20.51 12.47
C GLY A 106 -3.88 -19.53 11.33
N VAL A 107 -2.89 -18.94 10.66
CA VAL A 107 -3.11 -18.01 9.54
C VAL A 107 -3.10 -18.77 8.21
N ASP A 108 -4.24 -18.84 7.52
CA ASP A 108 -4.29 -19.28 6.12
C ASP A 108 -3.90 -18.12 5.20
N ILE A 109 -2.62 -18.08 4.82
CA ILE A 109 -2.06 -17.09 3.90
C ILE A 109 -2.71 -17.09 2.50
N ARG A 110 -3.28 -18.22 2.04
CA ARG A 110 -4.02 -18.25 0.77
C ARG A 110 -5.30 -17.45 0.91
N ASN A 111 -6.03 -17.60 2.01
CA ASN A 111 -7.23 -16.80 2.26
C ASN A 111 -6.88 -15.31 2.39
N VAL A 112 -5.78 -14.94 3.04
CA VAL A 112 -5.32 -13.54 3.10
C VAL A 112 -5.08 -12.96 1.70
N ILE A 113 -4.39 -13.69 0.82
CA ILE A 113 -4.14 -13.28 -0.57
C ILE A 113 -5.44 -13.18 -1.37
N GLN A 114 -6.33 -14.17 -1.28
CA GLN A 114 -7.57 -14.21 -2.04
C GLN A 114 -8.56 -13.13 -1.58
N SER A 115 -8.64 -12.86 -0.27
CA SER A 115 -9.39 -11.72 0.26
C SER A 115 -8.84 -10.41 -0.27
N GLN A 116 -7.52 -10.18 -0.19
CA GLN A 116 -6.93 -8.95 -0.71
C GLN A 116 -7.21 -8.79 -2.22
N ARG A 117 -6.94 -9.82 -3.02
CA ARG A 117 -7.17 -9.85 -4.47
C ARG A 117 -8.59 -9.42 -4.84
N HIS A 118 -9.60 -9.88 -4.10
CA HIS A 118 -10.98 -9.47 -4.32
C HIS A 118 -11.18 -7.96 -4.11
N HIS A 119 -10.59 -7.40 -3.05
CA HIS A 119 -10.60 -5.95 -2.81
C HIS A 119 -9.83 -5.18 -3.90
N THR A 120 -8.65 -5.65 -4.31
CA THR A 120 -7.82 -5.04 -5.38
C THR A 120 -8.59 -4.95 -6.70
N VAL A 121 -9.21 -6.07 -7.14
CA VAL A 121 -9.96 -6.14 -8.40
C VAL A 121 -11.20 -5.26 -8.35
N LYS A 122 -11.91 -5.23 -7.22
CA LYS A 122 -13.07 -4.34 -7.04
C LYS A 122 -12.66 -2.86 -7.12
N ALA A 123 -11.60 -2.45 -6.44
CA ALA A 123 -11.09 -1.08 -6.51
C ALA A 123 -10.68 -0.70 -7.94
N MET A 124 -9.98 -1.59 -8.66
CA MET A 124 -9.62 -1.40 -10.06
C MET A 124 -10.85 -1.19 -10.97
N GLN A 125 -11.93 -1.96 -10.77
CA GLN A 125 -13.20 -1.78 -11.48
C GLN A 125 -13.88 -0.43 -11.16
N ASP A 126 -13.89 -0.03 -9.89
CA ASP A 126 -14.45 1.24 -9.45
C ASP A 126 -13.67 2.44 -10.03
N TYR A 127 -12.33 2.40 -10.04
CA TYR A 127 -11.49 3.42 -10.69
C TYR A 127 -11.65 3.42 -12.22
N THR A 128 -11.80 2.25 -12.85
CA THR A 128 -12.05 2.17 -14.30
C THR A 128 -13.39 2.82 -14.68
N ARG A 129 -14.43 2.65 -13.86
CA ARG A 129 -15.73 3.32 -14.04
C ARG A 129 -15.61 4.84 -13.88
N LEU A 130 -14.87 5.30 -12.87
CA LEU A 130 -14.60 6.73 -12.66
C LEU A 130 -13.78 7.33 -13.82
N LYS A 131 -12.80 6.59 -14.37
CA LYS A 131 -12.03 7.00 -15.55
C LYS A 131 -12.91 7.24 -16.77
N ALA A 132 -13.85 6.34 -17.04
CA ALA A 132 -14.81 6.51 -18.14
C ALA A 132 -15.69 7.75 -17.96
N GLN A 133 -16.10 8.06 -16.72
CA GLN A 133 -16.87 9.27 -16.39
C GLN A 133 -16.05 10.55 -16.58
N ALA A 134 -14.79 10.56 -16.13
CA ALA A 134 -13.89 11.71 -16.31
C ALA A 134 -13.60 12.00 -17.79
N LEU A 135 -13.37 10.96 -18.60
CA LEU A 135 -13.19 11.11 -20.05
C LEU A 135 -14.43 11.73 -20.72
N ALA A 136 -15.63 11.23 -20.40
CA ALA A 136 -16.88 11.80 -20.93
C ALA A 136 -17.12 13.25 -20.49
N ALA A 137 -16.68 13.65 -19.29
CA ALA A 137 -16.74 15.04 -18.84
C ALA A 137 -15.82 15.94 -19.66
N ILE A 138 -14.57 15.52 -19.90
CA ILE A 138 -13.61 16.23 -20.75
C ILE A 138 -14.14 16.39 -22.18
N GLU A 139 -14.64 15.30 -22.79
CA GLU A 139 -15.24 15.31 -24.13
C GLU A 139 -16.45 16.26 -24.25
N SER A 140 -17.17 16.50 -23.14
CA SER A 140 -18.31 17.43 -23.13
C SER A 140 -17.93 18.92 -23.12
N GLY A 141 -16.64 19.26 -22.96
CA GLY A 141 -16.14 20.64 -23.07
C GLY A 141 -16.54 21.56 -21.90
N GLY A 142 -16.63 21.01 -20.68
CA GLY A 142 -17.01 21.75 -19.48
C GLY A 142 -15.97 22.78 -19.02
N SER A 143 -16.41 23.75 -18.21
CA SER A 143 -15.52 24.79 -17.64
C SER A 143 -14.48 24.29 -16.64
N ALA A 144 -14.53 23.00 -16.27
CA ALA A 144 -13.66 22.35 -15.31
C ALA A 144 -12.56 21.47 -15.95
N GLU A 145 -12.37 21.53 -17.29
CA GLU A 145 -11.48 20.66 -18.07
C GLU A 145 -10.09 20.40 -17.43
N ARG A 146 -9.44 21.43 -16.86
CA ARG A 146 -8.13 21.29 -16.18
C ARG A 146 -8.20 20.41 -14.93
N ASP A 147 -9.28 20.51 -14.18
CA ASP A 147 -9.50 19.72 -12.97
C ASP A 147 -9.89 18.29 -13.34
N ASP A 148 -10.72 18.11 -14.37
CA ASP A 148 -11.08 16.79 -14.91
C ASP A 148 -9.84 16.03 -15.43
N VAL A 149 -8.94 16.71 -16.15
CA VAL A 149 -7.64 16.16 -16.59
C VAL A 149 -6.73 15.84 -15.40
N ALA A 150 -6.67 16.70 -14.37
CA ALA A 150 -5.90 16.41 -13.16
C ALA A 150 -6.43 15.16 -12.43
N TRP A 151 -7.75 15.02 -12.34
CA TRP A 151 -8.39 13.85 -11.73
C TRP A 151 -8.19 12.58 -12.56
N LEU A 152 -8.25 12.67 -13.90
CA LEU A 152 -7.94 11.56 -14.81
C LEU A 152 -6.54 10.99 -14.56
N LEU A 153 -5.52 11.85 -14.40
CA LEU A 153 -4.15 11.42 -14.11
C LEU A 153 -4.04 10.67 -12.75
N VAL A 154 -4.78 11.12 -11.74
CA VAL A 154 -4.84 10.43 -10.44
C VAL A 154 -5.52 9.06 -10.58
N LEU A 155 -6.64 8.98 -11.33
CA LEU A 155 -7.34 7.72 -11.60
C LEU A 155 -6.46 6.70 -12.33
N GLU A 156 -5.72 7.13 -13.35
CA GLU A 156 -4.78 6.25 -14.06
C GLU A 156 -3.69 5.71 -13.12
N GLN A 157 -3.11 6.58 -12.28
CA GLN A 157 -2.14 6.18 -11.27
C GLN A 157 -2.74 5.22 -10.21
N LEU A 158 -4.01 5.35 -9.84
CA LEU A 158 -4.70 4.40 -8.95
C LEU A 158 -4.93 3.04 -9.64
N ILE A 159 -5.33 3.03 -10.91
CA ILE A 159 -5.48 1.81 -11.72
C ILE A 159 -4.13 1.07 -11.80
N PHE A 160 -3.04 1.74 -12.21
CA PHE A 160 -1.72 1.12 -12.29
C PHE A 160 -1.21 0.56 -10.95
N GLN A 161 -1.54 1.20 -9.82
CA GLN A 161 -1.24 0.66 -8.49
C GLN A 161 -2.03 -0.64 -8.22
N THR A 162 -3.34 -0.66 -8.49
CA THR A 162 -4.15 -1.89 -8.32
C THR A 162 -3.72 -3.02 -9.25
N GLU A 163 -3.31 -2.73 -10.49
CA GLU A 163 -2.72 -3.72 -11.40
C GLU A 163 -1.38 -4.26 -10.88
N ALA A 164 -0.52 -3.40 -10.32
CA ALA A 164 0.75 -3.78 -9.74
C ALA A 164 0.56 -4.68 -8.51
N GLU A 165 -0.37 -4.32 -7.63
CA GLU A 165 -0.76 -5.13 -6.46
C GLU A 165 -1.30 -6.50 -6.90
N ALA A 166 -2.26 -6.55 -7.84
CA ALA A 166 -2.83 -7.81 -8.31
C ALA A 166 -1.76 -8.75 -8.90
N ARG A 167 -0.86 -8.22 -9.74
CA ARG A 167 0.26 -8.96 -10.33
C ARG A 167 1.28 -9.45 -9.29
N TRP A 168 1.47 -8.70 -8.21
CA TRP A 168 2.33 -9.12 -7.10
C TRP A 168 1.66 -10.17 -6.20
N LEU A 169 0.34 -10.09 -5.99
CA LEU A 169 -0.43 -11.15 -5.33
C LEU A 169 -0.39 -12.48 -6.09
N ASP A 170 -0.48 -12.45 -7.43
CA ASP A 170 -0.23 -13.63 -8.29
C ASP A 170 1.15 -14.24 -8.05
N HIS A 171 2.18 -13.40 -7.99
CA HIS A 171 3.54 -13.85 -7.73
C HIS A 171 3.68 -14.49 -6.33
N CYS A 172 3.10 -13.89 -5.29
CA CYS A 172 3.08 -14.44 -3.94
C CYS A 172 2.37 -15.80 -3.88
N GLU A 173 1.21 -15.95 -4.52
CA GLU A 173 0.46 -17.20 -4.56
C GLU A 173 1.25 -18.34 -5.22
N VAL A 174 1.86 -18.08 -6.40
CA VAL A 174 2.73 -19.05 -7.09
C VAL A 174 3.94 -19.42 -6.25
N ARG A 175 4.57 -18.47 -5.53
CA ARG A 175 5.70 -18.75 -4.65
C ARG A 175 5.31 -19.60 -3.43
N LEU A 176 4.15 -19.34 -2.82
CA LEU A 176 3.67 -20.09 -1.67
C LEU A 176 3.36 -21.55 -2.02
N ILE A 177 2.74 -21.80 -3.18
CA ILE A 177 2.52 -23.16 -3.70
C ILE A 177 3.85 -23.94 -3.85
N ARG A 178 4.92 -23.28 -4.33
CA ARG A 178 6.24 -23.91 -4.46
C ARG A 178 6.90 -24.22 -3.11
N LEU A 179 6.73 -23.34 -2.12
CA LEU A 179 7.30 -23.52 -0.78
C LEU A 179 6.56 -24.60 0.01
N SER A 180 5.23 -24.62 0.00
CA SER A 180 4.44 -25.67 0.69
C SER A 180 4.71 -27.06 0.10
N ALA A 181 4.76 -27.18 -1.23
CA ALA A 181 5.14 -28.44 -1.90
C ALA A 181 6.57 -28.90 -1.54
N THR A 182 7.47 -27.97 -1.21
CA THR A 182 8.85 -28.30 -0.79
C THR A 182 8.91 -28.69 0.69
N ALA A 183 8.12 -28.05 1.55
CA ALA A 183 7.97 -28.45 2.95
C ALA A 183 7.42 -29.88 3.09
N ASN A 184 6.35 -30.21 2.36
CA ASN A 184 5.77 -31.56 2.38
C ASN A 184 6.78 -32.63 1.90
N ARG A 185 7.50 -32.40 0.80
CA ARG A 185 8.59 -33.29 0.35
C ARG A 185 9.74 -33.42 1.34
N GLY A 186 9.96 -32.43 2.20
CA GLY A 186 10.94 -32.49 3.28
C GLY A 186 10.48 -33.39 4.43
N ALA A 187 9.19 -33.34 4.77
CA ALA A 187 8.55 -34.18 5.79
C ALA A 187 8.38 -35.65 5.34
N GLU A 188 8.19 -35.89 4.04
CA GLU A 188 8.02 -37.24 3.46
C GLU A 188 9.33 -38.01 3.24
N ARG A 189 10.51 -37.41 3.47
CA ARG A 189 11.79 -38.15 3.40
C ARG A 189 11.88 -39.13 4.59
N PRO A 190 11.92 -40.45 4.36
CA PRO A 190 12.13 -41.40 5.46
C PRO A 190 13.50 -41.16 6.09
N THR A 191 13.56 -41.08 7.41
CA THR A 191 14.80 -41.15 8.16
C THR A 191 15.45 -42.50 7.92
N ALA A 192 16.43 -42.54 7.02
CA ALA A 192 17.23 -43.73 6.67
C ALA A 192 18.23 -44.12 7.78
N ALA A 193 17.78 -44.11 9.03
CA ALA A 193 18.55 -44.31 10.24
C ALA A 193 17.81 -45.26 11.21
N SER A 194 17.39 -46.43 10.71
CA SER A 194 16.82 -47.51 11.55
C SER A 194 17.02 -48.92 10.97
N LEU A 195 18.05 -49.13 10.13
CA LEU A 195 18.39 -50.43 9.53
C LEU A 195 19.84 -50.86 9.82
N ILE A 196 20.30 -50.73 11.07
CA ILE A 196 21.49 -51.43 11.55
C ILE A 196 21.27 -51.98 12.97
N GLY A 197 21.10 -53.31 13.07
CA GLY A 197 21.65 -54.10 14.17
C GLY A 197 20.81 -54.37 15.43
N SER A 198 20.22 -55.57 15.51
CA SER A 198 20.00 -56.30 16.76
C SER A 198 20.54 -57.74 16.62
N PRO A 199 21.67 -58.10 17.23
CA PRO A 199 22.18 -59.47 17.24
C PRO A 199 21.50 -60.33 18.33
N GLY A 200 21.31 -61.61 18.03
CA GLY A 200 20.41 -62.52 18.74
C GLY A 200 20.71 -62.87 20.20
N GLN A 201 19.65 -63.32 20.89
CA GLN A 201 19.72 -64.07 22.15
C GLN A 201 20.03 -65.56 21.87
N PRO A 202 20.86 -66.23 22.70
CA PRO A 202 21.10 -67.66 22.59
C PRO A 202 20.00 -68.49 23.28
N ALA A 203 19.69 -69.66 22.70
CA ALA A 203 18.72 -70.59 23.25
C ALA A 203 19.28 -71.38 24.45
N SER A 204 18.48 -71.51 25.51
CA SER A 204 18.78 -72.38 26.66
C SER A 204 18.51 -73.85 26.32
N SER A 205 19.54 -74.66 26.20
CA SER A 205 19.42 -76.12 26.08
C SER A 205 19.54 -76.77 27.47
N SER A 206 18.54 -77.57 27.84
CA SER A 206 18.50 -78.36 29.06
C SER A 206 19.04 -79.77 28.78
N ALA A 207 20.08 -80.18 29.51
CA ALA A 207 20.63 -81.54 29.46
C ALA A 207 20.77 -82.11 30.88
N GLN A 208 20.30 -83.34 31.07
CA GLN A 208 20.23 -84.02 32.37
C GLN A 208 21.57 -84.67 32.73
N GLY A 209 22.00 -84.51 33.99
CA GLY A 209 23.12 -85.26 34.59
C GLY A 209 22.62 -86.20 35.69
N ARG A 210 22.92 -87.50 35.58
CA ARG A 210 22.50 -88.54 36.54
C ARG A 210 23.52 -88.74 37.67
N SER A 211 22.99 -89.09 38.84
CA SER A 211 23.51 -90.02 39.87
C SER A 211 24.68 -90.95 39.51
N ALA A 212 25.59 -91.38 40.41
CA ALA A 212 25.86 -91.03 41.83
C ALA A 212 27.27 -91.59 42.27
N PRO A 213 27.57 -92.18 43.47
CA PRO A 213 28.86 -92.05 44.17
C PRO A 213 29.61 -93.42 44.20
N PRO A 214 30.42 -93.85 45.19
CA PRO A 214 31.16 -93.17 46.27
C PRO A 214 32.69 -93.33 46.07
N THR A 215 33.60 -93.00 47.00
CA THR A 215 33.48 -92.60 48.42
C THR A 215 34.30 -91.35 48.68
#